data_AF-A0A0H3M4S6-F1
#
_entry.id   AF-A0A0H3M4S6-F1
#
_cell.length_a   1.000
_cell.length_b   1.000
_cell.length_c   1.000
_cell.angle_alpha   90.00
_cell.angle_beta   90.00
_cell.angle_gamma   90.00
#
_symmetry.space_group_name_H-M   'P 1'
#
loop_
_entity.id
_entity.type
_entity.pdbx_description
1 polymer ?
#
loop_
_entity_poly.entity_id
_entity_poly.type
_entity_poly.pdbx_seq_one_letter_code
_entity_poly.pdbx_strand_id
1 'polypeptide(L)' 'MVFKKNFETRCGYTKEDLEAVDSLPLTDEELARLKPAKEVLPPSFFKYVIEERCKRG' A
#
# COMPACT_ATOMS: atom_id res chain seq x y z
N MET A 1 -11.40 -16.57 -2.80
CA MET A 1 -10.28 -16.76 -1.84
C MET A 1 -10.48 -15.74 -0.72
N VAL A 2 -10.90 -16.17 0.47
CA VAL A 2 -11.25 -15.24 1.58
C VAL A 2 -9.98 -14.95 2.37
N PHE A 3 -9.44 -13.74 2.24
CA PHE A 3 -8.31 -13.29 3.06
C PHE A 3 -8.82 -13.05 4.49
N LYS A 4 -8.56 -14.00 5.40
CA LYS A 4 -8.74 -13.79 6.84
C LYS A 4 -7.69 -12.79 7.30
N LYS A 5 -8.05 -11.51 7.30
CA LYS A 5 -7.21 -10.41 7.76
C LYS A 5 -7.32 -10.34 9.28
N ASN A 6 -6.42 -11.02 9.97
CA ASN A 6 -6.25 -10.83 11.41
C ASN A 6 -5.74 -9.41 11.62
N PHE A 7 -6.65 -8.46 11.82
CA PHE A 7 -6.33 -7.07 12.10
C PHE A 7 -5.81 -6.98 13.54
N GLU A 8 -4.49 -7.10 13.71
CA GLU A 8 -3.85 -6.52 14.89
C GLU A 8 -3.89 -5.00 14.71
N THR A 9 -4.64 -4.31 15.57
CA THR A 9 -4.75 -2.84 15.64
C THR A 9 -3.43 -2.23 16.08
N ARG A 10 -2.39 -2.31 15.24
CA ARG A 10 -1.08 -1.71 15.47
C ARG A 10 -1.04 -0.20 15.17
N CYS A 11 -2.05 0.33 14.48
CA CYS A 11 -2.06 1.72 14.00
C CYS A 11 -3.07 2.64 14.73
N GLY A 12 -3.71 2.20 15.81
CA GLY A 12 -4.66 3.02 16.58
C GLY A 12 -6.02 3.29 15.91
N TYR A 13 -6.21 2.86 14.66
CA TYR A 13 -7.50 2.92 13.95
C TYR A 13 -8.33 1.67 14.24
N THR A 14 -9.63 1.85 14.46
CA THR A 14 -10.59 0.77 14.63
C THR A 14 -10.94 0.13 13.29
N LYS A 15 -11.65 -1.00 13.32
CA LYS A 15 -12.14 -1.63 12.10
C LYS A 15 -13.12 -0.70 11.37
N GLU A 16 -13.96 -0.01 12.14
CA GLU A 16 -14.94 0.95 11.65
C GLU A 16 -14.26 2.13 10.97
N ASP A 17 -13.14 2.63 11.51
CA ASP A 17 -12.35 3.71 10.88
C ASP A 17 -11.80 3.29 9.51
N LEU A 18 -11.38 2.03 9.38
CA LEU A 18 -10.84 1.50 8.13
C LEU A 18 -11.93 1.18 7.11
N GLU A 19 -13.12 0.77 7.57
CA GLU A 19 -14.29 0.46 6.73
C GLU A 19 -15.10 1.70 6.36
N ALA A 20 -14.95 2.82 7.08
CA ALA A 20 -15.63 4.08 6.78
C ALA A 20 -15.21 4.72 5.44
N VAL A 21 -14.06 4.31 4.88
CA VAL A 21 -13.53 4.86 3.63
C VAL A 21 -13.98 3.99 2.46
N ASP A 22 -15.00 4.46 1.75
CA ASP A 22 -15.41 3.87 0.46
C ASP A 22 -14.33 4.10 -0.59
N SER A 23 -13.47 3.10 -0.77
CA SER A 23 -12.43 3.11 -1.79
C SER A 23 -12.98 2.48 -3.07
N LEU A 24 -13.51 3.32 -3.97
CA LEU A 24 -13.94 2.87 -5.29
C LEU A 24 -12.75 2.25 -6.06
N PRO A 25 -12.98 1.16 -6.83
CA PRO A 25 -11.95 0.62 -7.68
C PRO A 25 -11.56 1.66 -8.74
N LEU A 26 -10.26 1.73 -9.06
CA LEU A 26 -9.78 2.60 -10.12
C LEU A 26 -10.33 2.15 -11.47
N THR A 27 -10.75 3.10 -12.28
CA THR A 27 -11.15 2.85 -13.67
C THR A 27 -9.95 2.54 -14.54
N ASP A 28 -10.16 1.88 -15.68
CA ASP A 28 -9.09 1.56 -16.64
C ASP A 28 -8.39 2.82 -17.16
N GLU A 29 -9.14 3.92 -17.33
CA GLU A 29 -8.60 5.22 -17.73
C GLU A 29 -7.73 5.86 -16.65
N GLU A 30 -8.08 5.69 -15.38
CA GLU A 30 -7.25 6.15 -14.25
C GLU A 30 -5.98 5.31 -14.12
N LEU A 31 -6.10 3.98 -14.26
CA LEU A 31 -4.97 3.06 -14.24
C LEU A 31 -3.98 3.36 -15.37
N ALA A 32 -4.47 3.64 -16.58
CA ALA A 32 -3.64 3.99 -17.73
C ALA A 32 -2.84 5.30 -17.53
N ARG A 33 -3.31 6.20 -16.67
CA ARG A 33 -2.64 7.47 -16.35
C ARG A 33 -1.65 7.38 -15.20
N LEU A 34 -1.60 6.25 -14.49
CA LEU A 34 -0.66 6.09 -13.39
C LEU A 34 0.78 6.08 -13.89
N LYS A 35 1.64 6.79 -13.17
CA LYS A 35 3.08 6.79 -13.44
C LYS A 35 3.76 5.66 -12.69
N PRO A 36 4.77 5.01 -13.29
CA PRO A 36 5.63 4.08 -12.57
C PRO A 36 6.22 4.75 -11.32
N ALA A 37 6.23 4.03 -10.19
CA ALA A 37 6.74 4.57 -8.93
C ALA A 37 8.19 5.09 -9.04
N LYS A 38 9.01 4.46 -9.90
CA LYS A 38 10.40 4.88 -10.17
C LYS A 38 10.53 6.27 -10.79
N GLU A 39 9.49 6.75 -11.47
CA GLU A 39 9.46 8.08 -12.08
C GLU A 39 8.97 9.17 -11.13
N VAL A 40 8.34 8.79 -10.01
CA VAL A 40 7.70 9.72 -9.07
C VAL A 40 8.49 9.81 -7.76
N LEU A 41 8.97 8.68 -7.24
CA LEU A 41 9.65 8.62 -5.95
C LEU A 41 11.17 8.74 -6.11
N PRO A 42 11.87 9.33 -5.13
CA PRO A 42 13.31 9.49 -5.20
C PRO A 42 14.01 8.12 -5.15
N PRO A 43 15.18 7.97 -5.82
CA PRO A 43 15.95 6.72 -5.81
C PRO A 43 16.32 6.21 -4.41
N SER A 44 16.51 7.13 -3.46
CA SER A 44 16.81 6.82 -2.06
C SER A 44 15.73 5.99 -1.37
N PHE A 45 14.46 6.21 -1.71
CA PHE A 45 13.34 5.43 -1.20
C PHE A 45 13.50 3.94 -1.56
N PHE A 46 13.82 3.66 -2.82
CA PHE A 46 13.97 2.29 -3.30
C PHE A 46 15.19 1.61 -2.69
N LYS A 47 16.29 2.34 -2.49
CA LYS A 47 17.48 1.84 -1.79
C LYS A 47 17.12 1.38 -0.36
N TYR A 48 16.42 2.23 0.38
CA TYR A 48 15.95 1.92 1.74
C TYR A 48 15.03 0.68 1.77
N VAL A 49 14.05 0.61 0.86
CA VAL A 49 13.12 -0.54 0.79
C VAL A 49 13.85 -1.86 0.53
N ILE A 50 14.89 -1.85 -0.33
CA ILE A 50 15.71 -3.03 -0.59
C ILE A 50 16.45 -3.45 0.69
N GLU A 51 17.12 -2.51 1.36
CA GLU A 51 17.86 -2.77 2.60
C GLU A 51 16.97 -3.36 3.69
N GLU A 52 15.76 -2.81 3.89
CA GLU A 52 14.81 -3.32 4.88
C GLU A 52 14.24 -4.70 4.53
N ARG A 53 14.05 -4.99 3.24
CA ARG A 53 13.60 -6.32 2.80
C ARG A 53 14.68 -7.37 3.00
N CYS A 54 15.94 -7.03 2.73
CA CYS A 54 17.07 -7.93 2.94
C CYS A 54 17.25 -8.33 4.42
N LYS A 55 16.93 -7.45 5.37
CA LYS A 55 17.00 -7.74 6.82
C LYS A 55 15.96 -8.76 7.31
N ARG A 56 14.93 -9.05 6.52
CA ARG A 56 13.84 -9.97 6.87
C ARG A 56 14.05 -11.39 6.35
N GLY A 57 15.18 -11.64 5.68
CA GLY A 57 15.62 -12.96 5.19
C GLY A 57 16.68 -13.59 6.08
#